data_AF-A0A355R734-F1
#
_entry.id   AF-A0A355R734-F1
#
_cell.length_a   1.000
_cell.length_b   1.000
_cell.length_c   1.000
_cell.angle_alpha   90.00
_cell.angle_beta   90.00
_cell.angle_gamma   90.00
#
_symmetry.space_group_name_H-M   'P 1'
#
loop_
_entity.id
_entity.type
_entity.pdbx_description
1 polymer ?
#
loop_
_entity_poly.entity_id
_entity_poly.type
_entity_poly.pdbx_seq_one_letter_code
_entity_poly.pdbx_strand_id
1 'polypeptide(L)'
;SATDYSGEMAVSEQILQRSADAYRRIRNTARFLLSNLSGFDPARDLLAPEDMLALDRWAVDRTLLLQRELEEHYSEYRFWNVYSKVHNFCVQELGGFY
;
A
#
# COMPACT_ATOMS: atom_id res chain seq x y z
N SER A 1 41.12 10.72 13.49
CA SER A 1 39.66 10.77 13.63
C SER A 1 39.07 9.77 12.64
N ALA A 2 38.95 8.52 13.05
CA ALA A 2 38.25 7.50 12.28
C ALA A 2 36.77 7.81 12.45
N THR A 3 36.23 8.61 11.52
CA THR A 3 34.81 8.89 11.41
C THR A 3 34.08 7.56 11.46
N ASP A 4 33.02 7.50 12.25
CA ASP A 4 32.20 6.34 12.55
C ASP A 4 31.43 5.84 11.31
N TYR A 5 32.16 5.37 10.31
CA TYR A 5 31.60 4.87 9.06
C TYR A 5 30.88 3.53 9.27
N SER A 6 31.24 2.77 10.31
CA SER A 6 30.56 1.54 10.69
C SER A 6 29.11 1.80 11.15
N GLY A 7 28.89 2.84 11.96
CA GLY A 7 27.55 3.24 12.39
C GLY A 7 26.71 3.75 11.21
N GLU A 8 27.27 4.60 10.35
CA GLU A 8 26.57 5.12 9.17
C GLU A 8 26.24 4.02 8.14
N MET A 9 27.16 3.08 7.88
CA MET A 9 26.91 1.93 7.01
C MET A 9 25.80 1.02 7.56
N ALA A 10 25.82 0.70 8.85
CA ALA A 10 24.80 -0.15 9.48
C ALA A 10 23.41 0.50 9.41
N VAL A 11 23.32 1.82 9.61
CA VAL A 11 22.07 2.58 9.47
C VAL A 11 21.58 2.55 8.01
N SER A 12 22.47 2.74 7.03
CA SER A 12 22.13 2.69 5.61
C SER A 12 21.60 1.32 5.18
N GLU A 13 22.28 0.23 5.58
CA GLU A 13 21.84 -1.14 5.29
C GLU A 13 20.47 -1.42 5.92
N GLN A 14 20.25 -0.98 7.17
CA GLN A 14 18.96 -1.12 7.83
C GLN A 14 17.84 -0.34 7.12
N ILE A 15 18.13 0.87 6.61
CA ILE A 15 17.17 1.68 5.85
C ILE A 15 16.82 1.01 4.52
N LEU A 16 17.82 0.51 3.79
CA LEU A 16 17.62 -0.20 2.53
C LEU A 16 16.81 -1.48 2.74
N GLN A 17 17.11 -2.25 3.78
CA GLN A 17 16.39 -3.47 4.12
C GLN A 17 14.92 -3.19 4.44
N ARG A 18 14.64 -2.17 5.28
CA ARG A 18 13.26 -1.74 5.58
C ARG A 18 12.49 -1.32 4.32
N SER A 19 13.17 -0.63 3.40
CA SER A 19 12.59 -0.20 2.13
C SER A 19 12.24 -1.39 1.23
N ALA A 20 13.15 -2.37 1.14
CA ALA A 20 12.93 -3.61 0.40
C ALA A 20 11.76 -4.43 0.96
N ASP A 21 11.66 -4.54 2.29
CA ASP A 21 10.62 -5.30 2.96
C ASP A 21 9.23 -4.70 2.74
N ALA A 22 9.11 -3.37 2.85
CA ALA A 22 7.86 -2.67 2.55
C ALA A 22 7.43 -2.83 1.10
N TYR A 23 8.37 -2.67 0.15
CA TYR A 23 8.08 -2.89 -1.27
C TYR A 23 7.60 -4.33 -1.52
N ARG A 24 8.27 -5.32 -0.91
CA ARG A 24 7.89 -6.74 -1.06
C ARG A 24 6.47 -6.98 -0.54
N ARG A 25 6.08 -6.33 0.55
CA ARG A 25 4.73 -6.42 1.11
C ARG A 25 3.67 -5.78 0.19
N ILE A 26 3.90 -4.55 -0.26
CA ILE A 26 2.99 -3.86 -1.21
C ILE A 26 2.76 -4.74 -2.45
N ARG A 27 3.85 -5.25 -3.03
CA ARG A 27 3.78 -6.14 -4.20
C ARG A 27 2.99 -7.42 -3.92
N ASN A 28 3.19 -8.04 -2.76
CA ASN A 28 2.48 -9.27 -2.40
C ASN A 28 0.99 -9.05 -2.22
N THR A 29 0.59 -7.94 -1.57
CA THR A 29 -0.82 -7.54 -1.44
C THR A 29 -1.45 -7.32 -2.82
N ALA A 30 -0.80 -6.55 -3.69
CA ALA A 30 -1.27 -6.33 -5.06
C ALA A 30 -1.41 -7.65 -5.84
N ARG A 31 -0.42 -8.55 -5.72
CA ARG A 31 -0.48 -9.87 -6.36
C ARG A 31 -1.65 -10.71 -5.84
N PHE A 32 -1.93 -10.69 -4.53
CA PHE A 32 -3.06 -11.40 -3.96
C PHE A 32 -4.38 -10.87 -4.53
N LEU A 33 -4.58 -9.55 -4.55
CA LEU A 33 -5.77 -8.92 -5.14
C LEU A 33 -5.95 -9.30 -6.62
N LEU A 34 -4.89 -9.17 -7.42
CA LEU A 34 -4.93 -9.52 -8.85
C LEU A 34 -5.21 -11.00 -9.10
N SER A 35 -4.65 -11.89 -8.29
CA SER A 35 -4.92 -13.34 -8.40
C SER A 35 -6.38 -13.67 -8.09
N ASN A 36 -7.02 -12.96 -7.17
CA ASN A 36 -8.44 -13.14 -6.85
C ASN A 36 -9.37 -12.63 -7.96
N LEU A 37 -8.89 -11.76 -8.85
CA LEU A 37 -9.64 -11.26 -10.01
C LEU A 37 -9.51 -12.16 -11.25
N SER A 38 -8.91 -13.36 -11.11
CA SER A 38 -8.79 -14.30 -12.23
C SER A 38 -10.17 -14.72 -12.73
N GLY A 39 -10.54 -14.25 -13.93
CA GLY A 39 -11.84 -14.55 -14.56
C GLY A 39 -12.91 -13.50 -14.31
N PHE A 40 -12.60 -12.39 -13.63
CA PHE A 40 -13.47 -11.22 -13.50
C PHE A 40 -13.39 -10.36 -14.77
N ASP A 41 -14.54 -10.15 -15.43
CA ASP A 41 -14.69 -9.23 -16.54
C ASP A 41 -15.45 -7.97 -16.07
N PRO A 42 -14.79 -6.80 -15.97
CA PRO A 42 -15.45 -5.57 -15.54
C PRO A 42 -16.65 -5.16 -16.39
N ALA A 43 -16.74 -5.59 -17.66
CA ALA A 43 -17.89 -5.28 -18.51
C ALA A 43 -19.14 -6.10 -18.16
N ARG A 44 -18.98 -7.22 -17.43
CA ARG A 44 -20.05 -8.20 -17.19
C ARG A 44 -20.33 -8.44 -15.71
N ASP A 45 -19.28 -8.42 -14.89
CA ASP A 45 -19.32 -8.89 -13.50
C ASP A 45 -19.28 -7.74 -12.48
N LEU A 46 -19.13 -6.49 -12.95
CA LEU A 46 -19.03 -5.32 -12.09
C LEU A 46 -20.40 -4.99 -11.49
N LEU A 47 -20.45 -4.97 -10.16
CA LEU A 47 -21.66 -4.68 -9.39
C LEU A 47 -21.80 -3.20 -9.08
N ALA A 48 -23.04 -2.72 -8.97
CA ALA A 48 -23.30 -1.41 -8.40
C ALA A 48 -22.91 -1.38 -6.91
N PRO A 49 -22.53 -0.22 -6.34
CA PRO A 49 -22.12 -0.12 -4.94
C PRO A 49 -23.15 -0.67 -3.94
N GLU A 50 -24.44 -0.56 -4.24
CA GLU A 50 -25.55 -1.09 -3.46
C GLU A 50 -25.62 -2.62 -3.42
N ASP A 51 -25.10 -3.30 -4.45
CA ASP A 51 -25.11 -4.75 -4.61
C ASP A 51 -23.82 -5.41 -4.09
N MET A 52 -22.80 -4.60 -3.76
CA MET A 52 -21.56 -5.09 -3.15
C MET A 52 -21.81 -5.58 -1.73
N LEU A 53 -21.03 -6.59 -1.30
CA LEU A 53 -20.95 -6.92 0.12
C LEU A 53 -20.52 -5.67 0.91
N ALA A 54 -21.08 -5.49 2.10
CA ALA A 54 -20.78 -4.32 2.93
C ALA A 54 -19.27 -4.16 3.19
N LEU A 55 -18.54 -5.28 3.28
CA LEU A 55 -17.08 -5.28 3.44
C LEU A 55 -16.36 -4.80 2.18
N ASP A 56 -16.76 -5.26 0.99
CA ASP A 56 -16.15 -4.83 -0.28
C ASP A 56 -16.39 -3.33 -0.51
N ARG A 57 -17.61 -2.87 -0.26
CA ARG A 57 -17.94 -1.44 -0.35
C ARG A 57 -17.10 -0.61 0.64
N TRP A 58 -16.90 -1.11 1.84
CA TRP A 58 -16.03 -0.47 2.83
C TRP A 58 -14.57 -0.42 2.35
N ALA A 59 -14.05 -1.50 1.76
CA ALA A 59 -12.69 -1.54 1.24
C ALA A 59 -12.49 -0.55 0.08
N VAL A 60 -13.48 -0.41 -0.81
CA VAL A 60 -13.47 0.58 -1.90
C VAL A 60 -13.49 2.01 -1.34
N ASP A 61 -14.35 2.29 -0.35
CA ASP A 61 -14.39 3.60 0.32
C ASP A 61 -13.05 3.96 0.98
N ARG A 62 -12.45 3.00 1.72
CA ARG A 62 -11.14 3.19 2.34
C ARG A 62 -10.04 3.46 1.32
N THR A 63 -10.06 2.75 0.20
CA THR A 63 -9.12 2.96 -0.90
C THR A 63 -9.28 4.36 -1.50
N LEU A 64 -10.52 4.85 -1.66
CA LEU A 64 -10.80 6.19 -2.15
C LEU A 64 -10.31 7.28 -1.18
N LEU A 65 -10.52 7.09 0.13
CA LEU A 65 -10.02 8.02 1.15
C LEU A 65 -8.50 8.08 1.16
N LEU A 66 -7.83 6.92 1.05
CA LEU A 66 -6.38 6.87 0.91
C LEU A 66 -5.92 7.62 -0.33
N GLN A 67 -6.52 7.36 -1.49
CA GLN A 67 -6.13 8.00 -2.75
C GLN A 67 -6.16 9.53 -2.63
N ARG A 68 -7.21 10.09 -2.04
CA ARG A 68 -7.33 11.55 -1.84
C ARG A 68 -6.18 12.10 -0.98
N GLU A 69 -5.86 11.42 0.12
CA GLU A 69 -4.74 11.81 0.97
C GLU A 69 -3.38 11.70 0.24
N LEU A 70 -3.22 10.70 -0.62
CA LEU A 70 -2.02 10.56 -1.44
C LEU A 70 -1.89 11.68 -2.47
N GLU A 71 -2.98 12.07 -3.13
CA GLU A 71 -3.02 13.19 -4.08
C GLU A 71 -2.58 14.50 -3.40
N GLU A 72 -3.06 14.76 -2.18
CA GLU A 72 -2.63 15.91 -1.37
C GLU A 72 -1.12 15.85 -1.08
N HIS A 73 -0.60 14.71 -0.61
CA HIS A 73 0.82 14.56 -0.33
C HIS A 73 1.71 14.64 -1.58
N TYR A 74 1.23 14.17 -2.73
CA TYR A 74 1.92 14.35 -4.01
C TYR A 74 2.00 15.82 -4.40
N SER A 75 0.92 16.59 -4.20
CA SER A 75 0.90 18.03 -4.49
C SER A 75 1.91 18.82 -3.64
N GLU A 76 2.21 18.34 -2.44
CA GLU A 76 3.17 18.94 -1.51
C GLU A 76 4.58 18.34 -1.61
N TYR A 77 4.83 17.44 -2.57
CA TYR A 77 6.10 16.72 -2.73
C TYR A 77 6.53 15.91 -1.48
N ARG A 78 5.57 15.48 -0.64
CA ARG A 78 5.81 14.70 0.59
C ARG A 78 5.83 13.20 0.31
N PHE A 79 6.76 12.75 -0.53
CA PHE A 79 6.84 11.35 -1.00
C PHE A 79 7.02 10.33 0.14
N TRP A 80 7.70 10.69 1.22
CA TRP A 80 7.83 9.82 2.39
C TRP A 80 6.48 9.49 3.03
N ASN A 81 5.57 10.47 3.08
CA ASN A 81 4.23 10.27 3.62
C ASN A 81 3.41 9.34 2.73
N VAL A 82 3.51 9.52 1.40
CA VAL A 82 2.87 8.62 0.41
C VAL A 82 3.29 7.17 0.65
N TYR A 83 4.60 6.94 0.73
CA TYR A 83 5.15 5.61 0.99
C TYR A 83 4.64 5.02 2.31
N SER A 84 4.72 5.78 3.40
CA SER A 84 4.29 5.33 4.73
C SER A 84 2.79 4.98 4.75
N LYS A 85 1.96 5.80 4.10
CA LYS A 85 0.51 5.61 4.01
C LYS A 85 0.14 4.36 3.22
N VAL A 86 0.72 4.17 2.03
CA VAL A 86 0.49 2.97 1.21
C VAL A 86 0.94 1.70 1.96
N HIS A 87 2.13 1.73 2.56
CA HIS A 87 2.61 0.59 3.33
C HIS A 87 1.68 0.24 4.49
N ASN A 88 1.25 1.23 5.28
CA ASN A 88 0.34 1.01 6.39
C ASN A 88 -1.02 0.48 5.93
N PHE A 89 -1.56 0.98 4.81
CA PHE A 89 -2.81 0.47 4.23
C PHE A 89 -2.71 -1.00 3.84
N CYS A 90 -1.63 -1.40 3.17
CA CYS A 90 -1.40 -2.80 2.81
C CYS A 90 -1.21 -3.72 4.03
N VAL A 91 -0.67 -3.21 5.14
CA VAL A 91 -0.44 -3.99 6.36
C VAL A 91 -1.69 -4.11 7.20
N GLN A 92 -2.38 -3.01 7.44
CA GLN A 92 -3.43 -2.90 8.45
C GLN A 92 -4.80 -3.22 7.85
N GLU A 93 -5.12 -2.65 6.68
CA GLU A 93 -6.46 -2.76 6.12
C GLU A 93 -6.59 -4.00 5.24
N LEU A 94 -5.71 -4.15 4.25
CA LEU A 94 -5.78 -5.26 3.28
C LEU A 94 -5.12 -6.57 3.72
N GLY A 95 -4.35 -6.54 4.81
CA GLY A 95 -3.64 -7.72 5.32
C GLY A 95 -4.15 -8.22 6.66
N GLY A 96 -4.90 -7.39 7.40
CA GLY A 96 -5.38 -7.69 8.74
C GLY A 96 -6.90 -7.68 8.90
N PHE A 97 -7.63 -7.00 8.02
CA PHE A 97 -9.08 -6.82 8.13
C PHE A 97 -9.86 -7.35 6.91
N TYR A 98 -9.31 -7.18 5.70
CA TYR A 98 -9.75 -7.82 4.45
C TYR A 98 -8.92 -9.08 4.18
#